data_AF-A0A453BYC9-F1
#
_entry.id   AF-A0A453BYC9-F1
#
_cell.length_a   1.000
_cell.length_b   1.000
_cell.length_c   1.000
_cell.angle_alpha   90.00
_cell.angle_beta   90.00
_cell.angle_gamma   90.00
#
_symmetry.space_group_name_H-M   'P 1'
#
loop_
_entity.id
_entity.type
_entity.pdbx_description
1 polymer ?
#
loop_
_entity_poly.entity_id
_entity_poly.type
_entity_poly.pdbx_seq_one_letter_code
_entity_poly.pdbx_strand_id
1 'polypeptide(L)'
;DITNVLEGIGLLEKKLKNRIRWRGLDDSGANLDNEISVLETELENLKLQEKALDNRISEMHEKVRELTEEENNQRWLYLTEDDIKGLPCFQNETLIAIKAPHGTTLEVPDPDEAGDYIQRRYTIVIRSTMGSIDLYLVR
;
A
#
# COMPACT_ATOMS: atom_id res chain seq x y z
N ASP A 1 -38.93 38.90 29.03
CA ASP A 1 -39.76 38.35 27.95
C ASP A 1 -38.86 37.52 27.04
N ILE A 2 -39.03 36.19 27.03
CA ILE A 2 -38.03 35.28 26.43
C ILE A 2 -38.03 35.38 24.89
N THR A 3 -39.18 35.65 24.27
CA THR A 3 -39.32 35.79 22.81
C THR A 3 -38.52 36.96 22.24
N ASN A 4 -38.48 38.10 22.92
CA ASN A 4 -37.77 39.29 22.43
C ASN A 4 -36.25 39.10 22.50
N VAL A 5 -35.76 38.35 23.49
CA VAL A 5 -34.34 37.99 23.60
C VAL A 5 -33.95 37.08 22.44
N LEU A 6 -34.76 36.04 22.18
CA LEU A 6 -34.52 35.06 21.11
C LEU A 6 -34.68 35.65 19.69
N GLU A 7 -35.55 36.65 19.50
CA GLU A 7 -35.64 37.44 18.27
C GLU A 7 -34.43 38.37 18.10
N GLY A 8 -33.96 39.01 19.18
CA GLY A 8 -32.80 39.91 19.17
C GLY A 8 -31.47 39.21 18.85
N ILE A 9 -31.33 37.93 19.20
CA ILE A 9 -30.17 37.08 18.82
C ILE A 9 -30.39 36.31 17.50
N GLY A 10 -31.51 36.56 16.81
CA GLY A 10 -31.77 36.02 15.46
C GLY A 10 -32.16 34.54 15.40
N LEU A 11 -32.47 33.89 16.53
CA LEU A 11 -32.89 32.48 16.55
C LEU A 11 -34.36 32.29 16.17
N LEU A 12 -35.19 33.31 16.40
CA LEU A 12 -36.61 33.31 16.06
C LEU A 12 -36.97 34.46 15.12
N GLU A 13 -37.97 34.25 14.26
CA GLU A 13 -38.61 35.28 13.44
C GLU A 13 -40.12 35.31 13.71
N LYS A 14 -40.67 36.50 13.93
CA LYS A 14 -42.11 36.69 14.16
C LYS A 14 -42.84 36.87 12.83
N LYS A 15 -43.66 35.89 12.43
CA LYS A 15 -44.48 35.95 11.21
C LYS A 15 -45.80 36.68 11.42
N LEU A 16 -46.47 36.45 12.57
CA LEU A 16 -47.75 37.07 12.96
C LEU A 16 -47.84 37.23 14.48
N LYS A 17 -48.85 37.95 14.98
CA LYS A 17 -49.16 38.01 16.41
C LYS A 17 -49.47 36.58 16.90
N ASN A 18 -48.64 36.06 17.82
CA ASN A 18 -48.64 34.67 18.33
C ASN A 18 -48.14 33.58 17.36
N ARG A 19 -47.45 33.92 16.26
CA ARG A 19 -46.81 32.93 15.37
C ARG A 19 -45.33 33.27 15.17
N ILE A 20 -44.49 32.48 15.82
CA ILE A 20 -43.02 32.56 15.77
C ILE A 20 -42.48 31.33 15.04
N ARG A 21 -41.38 31.50 14.29
CA ARG A 21 -40.68 30.43 13.56
C ARG A 21 -39.21 30.45 13.95
N TRP A 22 -38.59 29.27 14.07
CA TRP A 22 -37.14 29.14 14.24
C TRP A 22 -36.43 29.47 12.93
N ARG A 23 -35.51 30.44 12.98
CA ARG A 23 -34.81 30.91 11.77
C ARG A 23 -33.73 29.93 11.30
N GLY A 24 -33.25 29.02 12.16
CA GLY A 24 -32.08 28.17 11.90
C GLY A 24 -32.36 26.74 11.43
N LEU A 25 -33.62 26.28 11.35
CA LEU A 25 -33.94 24.86 11.18
C LEU A 25 -34.51 24.49 9.79
N ASP A 26 -34.98 25.47 9.02
CA ASP A 26 -35.89 25.18 7.90
C ASP A 26 -35.17 24.89 6.56
N ASP A 27 -33.85 25.04 6.46
CA ASP A 27 -33.11 24.88 5.19
C ASP A 27 -31.74 24.17 5.32
N SER A 28 -31.16 24.14 6.53
CA SER A 28 -29.83 23.55 6.78
C SER A 28 -29.88 22.02 6.98
N GLY A 29 -30.91 21.49 7.64
CA GLY A 29 -31.04 20.06 7.94
C GLY A 29 -31.22 19.18 6.70
N ALA A 30 -32.08 19.62 5.76
CA ALA A 30 -32.29 18.89 4.50
C ALA A 30 -31.04 18.91 3.60
N ASN A 31 -30.23 19.97 3.66
CA ASN A 31 -28.99 20.05 2.91
C ASN A 31 -27.89 19.16 3.54
N LEU A 32 -27.81 19.13 4.87
CA LEU A 32 -26.93 18.22 5.63
C LEU A 32 -27.27 16.75 5.40
N ASP A 33 -28.55 16.38 5.43
CA ASP A 33 -29.00 15.00 5.17
C ASP A 33 -28.68 14.56 3.73
N ASN A 34 -28.79 15.47 2.76
CA ASN A 34 -28.39 15.22 1.38
C ASN A 34 -26.86 15.07 1.24
N GLU A 35 -26.07 15.92 1.89
CA GLU A 35 -24.60 15.81 1.89
C GLU A 35 -24.13 14.50 2.55
N ILE A 36 -24.75 14.10 3.66
CA ILE A 36 -24.49 12.81 4.32
C ILE A 36 -24.84 11.66 3.38
N SER A 37 -26.01 11.71 2.72
CA SER A 37 -26.42 10.67 1.77
C SER A 37 -25.45 10.56 0.59
N VAL A 38 -24.97 11.69 0.05
CA VAL A 38 -23.96 11.69 -1.03
C VAL A 38 -22.65 11.05 -0.56
N LEU A 39 -22.16 11.42 0.62
CA LEU A 39 -20.93 10.85 1.19
C LEU A 39 -21.07 9.35 1.48
N GLU A 40 -22.24 8.90 1.95
CA GLU A 40 -22.54 7.47 2.15
C GLU A 40 -22.48 6.71 0.82
N THR A 41 -23.07 7.26 -0.25
CA THR A 41 -22.99 6.64 -1.58
C THR A 41 -21.57 6.62 -2.14
N GLU A 42 -20.78 7.68 -1.90
CA GLU A 42 -19.39 7.73 -2.31
C GLU A 42 -18.54 6.72 -1.55
N LEU A 43 -18.75 6.58 -0.23
CA LEU A 43 -18.11 5.55 0.58
C LEU A 43 -18.46 4.14 0.11
N GLU A 44 -19.72 3.89 -0.24
CA GLU A 44 -20.13 2.58 -0.77
C GLU A 44 -19.48 2.29 -2.12
N ASN A 45 -19.42 3.29 -3.01
CA ASN A 45 -18.73 3.17 -4.29
C ASN A 45 -17.23 2.91 -4.11
N LEU A 46 -16.57 3.63 -3.22
CA LEU A 46 -15.15 3.42 -2.91
C LEU A 46 -14.89 2.03 -2.32
N LYS A 47 -15.75 1.54 -1.42
CA LYS A 47 -15.66 0.16 -0.90
C LYS A 47 -15.84 -0.89 -2.00
N LEU A 48 -16.75 -0.64 -2.96
CA LEU A 48 -16.93 -1.52 -4.10
C LEU A 48 -15.67 -1.56 -4.98
N GLN A 49 -15.05 -0.40 -5.20
CA GLN A 49 -13.80 -0.29 -5.96
C GLN A 49 -12.63 -0.98 -5.26
N GLU A 50 -12.47 -0.78 -3.95
CA GLU A 50 -11.47 -1.47 -3.12
C GLU A 50 -11.63 -2.99 -3.24
N LYS A 51 -12.86 -3.49 -3.05
CA LYS A 51 -13.17 -4.92 -3.20
C LYS A 51 -12.88 -5.45 -4.61
N ALA A 52 -13.15 -4.66 -5.65
CA ALA A 52 -12.85 -5.04 -7.02
C ALA A 52 -11.33 -5.13 -7.26
N LEU A 53 -10.54 -4.23 -6.67
CA LEU A 53 -9.09 -4.28 -6.71
C LEU A 53 -8.53 -5.50 -5.95
N ASP A 54 -9.04 -5.77 -4.75
CA ASP A 54 -8.63 -6.95 -3.96
C ASP A 54 -8.90 -8.26 -4.69
N ASN A 55 -10.06 -8.37 -5.36
CA ASN A 55 -10.38 -9.52 -6.19
C ASN A 55 -9.39 -9.66 -7.35
N ARG A 56 -9.03 -8.56 -8.00
CA ARG A 56 -8.09 -8.57 -9.12
C ARG A 56 -6.66 -8.90 -8.68
N ILE A 57 -6.23 -8.41 -7.53
CA ILE A 57 -4.94 -8.77 -6.90
C ILE A 57 -4.92 -10.27 -6.61
N SER A 58 -5.98 -10.79 -6.01
CA SER A 58 -6.11 -12.22 -5.70
C SER A 58 -6.09 -13.08 -6.96
N GLU A 59 -6.81 -12.68 -8.01
CA GLU A 59 -6.80 -13.35 -9.31
C GLU A 59 -5.42 -13.36 -9.96
N MET A 60 -4.68 -12.24 -9.89
CA MET A 60 -3.32 -12.18 -10.43
C MET A 60 -2.35 -13.06 -9.63
N HIS A 61 -2.45 -13.07 -8.30
CA HIS A 61 -1.65 -13.97 -7.47
C HIS A 61 -1.93 -15.45 -7.79
N GLU A 62 -3.19 -15.81 -8.03
CA GLU A 62 -3.57 -17.16 -8.45
C GLU A 62 -2.91 -17.54 -9.77
N LYS A 63 -3.03 -16.68 -10.79
CA LYS A 63 -2.43 -16.92 -12.11
C LYS A 63 -0.91 -17.07 -12.04
N VAL A 64 -0.24 -16.23 -11.24
CA VAL A 64 1.21 -16.37 -11.03
C VAL A 64 1.52 -17.72 -10.38
N ARG A 65 0.76 -18.11 -9.35
CA ARG A 65 0.95 -19.39 -8.67
C ARG A 65 0.78 -20.56 -9.63
N GLU A 66 -0.31 -20.59 -10.39
CA GLU A 66 -0.56 -21.60 -11.42
C GLU A 66 0.63 -21.71 -12.38
N LEU A 67 1.09 -20.59 -12.95
CA LEU A 67 2.22 -20.58 -13.88
C LEU A 67 3.53 -21.09 -13.26
N THR A 68 3.76 -20.85 -11.96
CA THR A 68 4.98 -21.26 -11.26
C THR A 68 4.95 -22.69 -10.71
N GLU A 69 3.77 -23.24 -10.41
CA GLU A 69 3.59 -24.56 -9.81
C GLU A 69 3.36 -25.67 -10.85
N GLU A 70 2.98 -25.31 -12.08
CA GLU A 70 2.88 -26.25 -13.20
C GLU A 70 4.24 -26.90 -13.52
N GLU A 71 4.31 -28.23 -13.44
CA GLU A 71 5.56 -29.00 -13.62
C GLU A 71 6.21 -28.77 -14.99
N ASN A 72 5.40 -28.53 -16.02
CA ASN A 72 5.89 -28.20 -17.36
C ASN A 72 6.61 -26.85 -17.37
N ASN A 73 6.10 -25.86 -16.65
CA ASN A 73 6.66 -24.51 -16.61
C ASN A 73 7.90 -24.47 -15.74
N GLN A 74 7.93 -25.22 -14.63
CA GLN A 74 9.09 -25.26 -13.73
C GLN A 74 10.41 -25.62 -14.43
N ARG A 75 10.36 -26.45 -15.47
CA ARG A 75 11.55 -26.82 -16.26
C ARG A 75 12.10 -25.66 -17.09
N TRP A 76 11.29 -24.64 -17.36
CA TRP A 76 11.66 -23.45 -18.14
C TRP A 76 11.92 -22.23 -17.25
N LEU A 77 11.74 -22.32 -15.93
CA LEU A 77 12.01 -21.24 -14.97
C LEU A 77 13.51 -21.19 -14.61
N TYR A 78 14.35 -20.94 -15.60
CA TYR A 78 15.77 -20.68 -15.41
C TYR A 78 16.23 -19.49 -16.26
N LEU A 79 17.34 -18.90 -15.86
CA LEU A 79 18.03 -17.88 -16.63
C LEU A 79 19.38 -18.43 -17.06
N THR A 80 19.80 -18.09 -18.28
CA THR A 80 21.15 -18.37 -18.74
C THR A 80 22.09 -17.23 -18.34
N GLU A 81 23.39 -17.53 -18.36
CA GLU A 81 24.43 -16.52 -18.15
C GLU A 81 24.35 -15.39 -19.18
N ASP A 82 24.07 -15.74 -20.44
CA ASP A 82 23.93 -14.77 -21.53
C ASP A 82 22.73 -13.84 -21.33
N ASP A 83 21.61 -14.33 -20.78
CA ASP A 83 20.43 -13.51 -20.48
C ASP A 83 20.76 -12.42 -19.45
N ILE A 84 21.58 -12.75 -18.45
CA ILE A 84 21.97 -11.82 -17.38
C ILE A 84 23.04 -10.85 -17.90
N LYS A 85 24.06 -11.33 -18.61
CA LYS A 85 25.15 -10.50 -19.16
C LYS A 85 24.71 -9.59 -20.30
N GLY A 86 23.67 -9.96 -21.04
CA GLY A 86 23.09 -9.15 -22.09
C GLY A 86 22.50 -7.83 -21.58
N LEU A 87 22.24 -7.73 -20.26
CA LEU A 87 21.69 -6.52 -19.67
C LEU A 87 22.77 -5.43 -19.54
N PRO A 88 22.53 -4.21 -20.04
CA PRO A 88 23.52 -3.14 -20.02
C PRO A 88 23.94 -2.72 -18.60
N CYS A 89 23.07 -2.94 -17.60
CA CYS A 89 23.36 -2.61 -16.21
C CYS A 89 24.35 -3.55 -15.52
N PHE A 90 24.66 -4.71 -16.12
CA PHE A 90 25.55 -5.72 -15.52
C PHE A 90 26.86 -5.88 -16.30
N GLN A 91 27.14 -5.00 -17.25
CA GLN A 91 28.37 -5.05 -18.04
C GLN A 91 29.59 -4.65 -17.19
N ASN A 92 30.63 -5.48 -17.23
CA ASN A 92 31.87 -5.32 -16.46
C ASN A 92 31.71 -5.35 -14.93
N GLU A 93 30.59 -5.87 -14.41
CA GLU A 93 30.39 -6.06 -12.98
C GLU A 93 30.67 -7.50 -12.55
N THR A 94 31.06 -7.70 -11.29
CA THR A 94 31.14 -9.04 -10.69
C THR A 94 29.78 -9.42 -10.15
N LEU A 95 29.16 -10.44 -10.75
CA LEU A 95 27.80 -10.85 -10.42
C LEU A 95 27.83 -12.12 -9.56
N ILE A 96 27.07 -12.09 -8.46
CA ILE A 96 26.89 -13.23 -7.57
C ILE A 96 25.40 -13.54 -7.51
N ALA A 97 25.01 -14.71 -8.04
CA ALA A 97 23.65 -15.19 -7.93
C ALA A 97 23.47 -15.96 -6.61
N ILE A 98 22.48 -15.56 -5.83
CA ILE A 98 22.17 -16.14 -4.53
C ILE A 98 20.85 -16.90 -4.65
N LYS A 99 20.87 -18.19 -4.37
CA LYS A 99 19.68 -19.03 -4.26
C LYS A 99 19.50 -19.45 -2.81
N ALA A 100 18.40 -19.02 -2.21
CA ALA A 100 18.11 -19.28 -0.81
C ALA A 100 16.63 -19.62 -0.62
N PRO A 101 16.28 -20.42 0.40
CA PRO A 101 14.88 -20.71 0.72
C PRO A 101 14.18 -19.48 1.28
N HIS A 102 12.84 -19.54 1.32
CA HIS A 102 12.02 -18.52 1.95
C HIS A 102 12.41 -18.33 3.43
N GLY A 103 12.24 -17.10 3.93
CA GLY A 103 12.64 -16.74 5.30
C GLY A 103 14.14 -16.48 5.48
N THR A 104 14.95 -16.53 4.42
CA THR A 104 16.36 -16.10 4.48
C THR A 104 16.46 -14.59 4.67
N THR A 105 17.30 -14.15 5.61
CA THR A 105 17.57 -12.73 5.85
C THR A 105 18.87 -12.31 5.17
N LEU A 106 18.87 -11.09 4.62
CA LEU A 106 20.04 -10.43 4.05
C LEU A 106 20.26 -9.11 4.78
N GLU A 107 21.43 -8.98 5.39
CA GLU A 107 21.83 -7.80 6.15
C GLU A 107 23.06 -7.16 5.50
N VAL A 108 23.01 -5.84 5.36
CA VAL A 108 24.12 -5.02 4.84
C VAL A 108 24.48 -4.02 5.93
N PRO A 109 25.41 -4.36 6.84
CA PRO A 109 25.88 -3.44 7.87
C PRO A 109 26.57 -2.21 7.26
N ASP A 110 26.49 -1.08 7.95
CA ASP A 110 27.21 0.13 7.54
C ASP A 110 28.73 -0.11 7.63
N PRO A 111 29.49 0.15 6.55
CA PRO A 111 30.94 -0.02 6.52
C PRO A 111 31.69 0.87 7.52
N ASP A 112 31.07 1.93 8.04
CA ASP A 112 31.68 2.89 8.97
C ASP A 112 31.30 2.62 10.45
N GLU A 113 30.35 1.74 10.76
CA GLU A 113 29.90 1.45 12.15
C GLU A 113 30.72 0.36 12.86
N ALA A 114 31.39 -0.53 12.12
CA ALA A 114 31.98 -1.74 12.67
C ALA A 114 33.48 -1.62 12.97
N GLY A 115 33.87 -0.87 14.01
CA GLY A 115 35.18 -0.98 14.68
C GLY A 115 36.34 -0.14 14.08
N ASP A 116 37.41 0.03 14.88
CA ASP A 116 38.64 0.83 14.64
C ASP A 116 39.49 0.39 13.41
N TYR A 117 38.86 0.00 12.31
CA TYR A 117 39.56 -0.32 11.07
C TYR A 117 39.91 0.97 10.34
N ILE A 118 41.17 1.05 9.89
CA ILE A 118 41.69 2.18 9.10
C ILE A 118 41.03 2.26 7.70
N GLN A 119 40.29 1.21 7.28
CA GLN A 119 39.74 1.09 5.94
C GLN A 119 38.31 0.54 5.93
N ARG A 120 37.44 1.16 5.12
CA ARG A 120 36.03 0.77 4.92
C ARG A 120 35.90 -0.66 4.43
N ARG A 121 35.02 -1.43 5.07
CA ARG A 121 34.77 -2.83 4.69
C ARG A 121 33.29 -3.08 4.45
N TYR A 122 32.93 -3.29 3.20
CA TYR A 122 31.58 -3.68 2.80
C TYR A 122 31.38 -5.17 3.06
N THR A 123 30.31 -5.51 3.76
CA THR A 123 29.97 -6.90 4.10
C THR A 123 28.49 -7.13 3.80
N ILE A 124 28.16 -8.32 3.30
CA ILE A 124 26.79 -8.79 3.16
C ILE A 124 26.68 -10.06 4.00
N VAL A 125 25.74 -10.09 4.94
CA VAL A 125 25.51 -11.23 5.82
C VAL A 125 24.18 -11.87 5.46
N ILE A 126 24.23 -13.13 5.04
CA ILE A 126 23.05 -13.89 4.62
C ILE A 126 22.84 -15.02 5.62
N ARG A 127 21.65 -15.12 6.20
CA ARG A 127 21.31 -16.15 7.20
C ARG A 127 20.02 -16.85 6.82
N SER A 128 20.03 -18.18 6.81
CA SER A 128 18.85 -19.00 6.60
C SER A 128 18.62 -19.95 7.76
N THR A 129 17.37 -20.06 8.19
CA THR A 129 16.91 -21.01 9.22
C THR A 129 16.14 -22.18 8.62
N MET A 130 15.85 -22.15 7.31
CA MET A 130 14.93 -23.06 6.64
C MET A 130 15.59 -23.92 5.55
N GLY A 131 16.90 -23.81 5.34
CA GLY A 131 17.64 -24.64 4.38
C GLY A 131 19.02 -24.10 4.03
N SER A 132 19.67 -24.75 3.06
CA SER A 132 20.98 -24.32 2.53
C SER A 132 20.84 -23.12 1.60
N ILE A 133 21.91 -22.32 1.53
CA ILE A 133 22.04 -21.20 0.59
C ILE A 133 23.09 -21.61 -0.44
N ASP A 134 22.73 -21.53 -1.72
CA ASP A 134 23.66 -21.75 -2.83
C ASP A 134 24.12 -20.41 -3.40
N LEU A 135 25.42 -20.29 -3.65
CA LEU A 135 26.05 -19.09 -4.22
C LEU A 135 26.75 -19.45 -5.52
N TYR A 136 26.46 -18.70 -6.58
CA TYR A 136 27.06 -18.89 -7.90
C TYR A 136 27.73 -17.60 -8.33
N LEU A 137 29.00 -17.69 -8.71
CA LEU A 137 29.71 -16.59 -9.35
C LEU A 137 29.41 -16.63 -10.84
N VAL A 138 28.75 -15.59 -11.34
CA VAL A 138 28.47 -15.41 -12.77
C VAL A 138 29.63 -14.59 -13.33
N ARG A 139 30.49 -15.24 -14.12
CA ARG A 139 31.66 -14.63 -14.76
C ARG A 139 31.37 -14.39 -16.20
#